data_AF-A0A9D2TEZ7-F1
#
_entry.id   AF-A0A9D2TEZ7-F1
#
_cell.length_a   1.000
_cell.length_b   1.000
_cell.length_c   1.000
_cell.angle_alpha   90.00
_cell.angle_beta   90.00
_cell.angle_gamma   90.00
#
_symmetry.space_group_name_H-M   'P 1'
#
loop_
_entity.id
_entity.type
_entity.pdbx_description
1 polymer ?
#
loop_
_entity_poly.entity_id
_entity_poly.type
_entity_poly.pdbx_seq_one_letter_code
_entity_poly.pdbx_strand_id
1 'polypeptide(L)'
;MSQTDSYKLTDLDYLIGDHRLQMMKAALPFLSLPQQRALSLAVKFQELRRTYRLFSDEETASLGVCSLDAPPKTASPREMLKAIRPYGNPREREFIDIAQNLMDGQTPMEQLMRLLSPEQQSRLETIQLLMQTLQTMGSA
;
A
#
# COMPACT_ATOMS: atom_id res chain seq x y z
N MET A 1 -5.92 -15.72 22.96
CA MET A 1 -6.59 -15.57 21.65
C MET A 1 -5.77 -14.59 20.83
N SER A 2 -4.95 -15.08 19.90
CA SER A 2 -4.25 -14.24 18.93
C SER A 2 -5.29 -13.57 18.04
N GLN A 3 -5.17 -12.25 17.83
CA GLN A 3 -5.93 -11.56 16.79
C GLN A 3 -5.64 -12.28 15.47
N THR A 4 -6.59 -13.06 14.98
CA THR A 4 -6.56 -13.53 13.60
C THR A 4 -6.70 -12.28 12.75
N ASP A 5 -5.58 -11.81 12.19
CA ASP A 5 -5.57 -10.84 11.11
C ASP A 5 -6.61 -11.31 10.09
N SER A 6 -7.78 -10.68 10.11
CA SER A 6 -8.90 -11.04 9.25
C SER A 6 -8.40 -10.96 7.82
N TYR A 7 -8.49 -12.06 7.08
CA TYR A 7 -8.06 -12.10 5.68
C TYR A 7 -8.82 -11.01 4.91
N LYS A 8 -8.10 -10.03 4.40
CA LYS A 8 -8.67 -8.90 3.65
C LYS A 8 -8.64 -9.21 2.17
N LEU A 9 -9.79 -9.07 1.52
CA LEU A 9 -9.90 -9.14 0.07
C LEU A 9 -9.48 -7.81 -0.56
N THR A 10 -8.79 -7.90 -1.69
CA THR A 10 -8.39 -6.76 -2.52
C THR A 10 -9.51 -6.36 -3.48
N ASP A 11 -9.45 -5.14 -4.02
CA ASP A 11 -10.37 -4.70 -5.09
C ASP A 11 -10.36 -5.66 -6.29
N LEU A 12 -9.19 -6.22 -6.61
CA LEU A 12 -9.07 -7.24 -7.64
C LEU A 12 -9.91 -8.48 -7.32
N ASP A 13 -9.87 -8.98 -6.07
CA ASP A 13 -10.65 -10.14 -5.65
C ASP A 13 -12.17 -9.91 -5.78
N TYR A 14 -12.63 -8.69 -5.50
CA TYR A 14 -14.04 -8.31 -5.71
C TYR A 14 -14.41 -8.27 -7.18
N LEU A 15 -13.52 -7.75 -8.04
CA LEU A 15 -13.77 -7.61 -9.48
C LEU A 15 -13.75 -8.96 -10.23
N ILE A 16 -12.86 -9.88 -9.85
CA ILE A 16 -12.78 -11.21 -10.47
C ILE A 16 -13.72 -12.22 -9.80
N GLY A 17 -14.21 -11.91 -8.61
CA GLY A 17 -15.20 -12.70 -7.89
C GLY A 17 -16.56 -12.74 -8.59
N ASP A 18 -17.32 -13.80 -8.33
CA ASP A 18 -18.69 -13.94 -8.82
C ASP A 18 -19.51 -14.73 -7.80
N HIS A 19 -20.77 -14.37 -7.61
CA HIS A 19 -21.64 -15.06 -6.65
C HIS A 19 -21.68 -16.57 -6.89
N ARG A 20 -21.72 -17.02 -8.15
CA ARG A 20 -21.74 -18.45 -8.51
C ARG A 20 -20.40 -19.11 -8.23
N LEU A 21 -19.29 -18.41 -8.46
CA LEU A 21 -17.96 -18.90 -8.06
C LEU A 21 -17.87 -19.08 -6.54
N GLN A 22 -18.41 -18.15 -5.76
CA GLN A 22 -18.43 -18.26 -4.30
C GLN A 22 -19.33 -19.41 -3.82
N MET A 23 -20.51 -19.62 -4.44
CA MET A 23 -21.34 -20.80 -4.15
C MET A 23 -20.58 -22.11 -4.43
N MET A 24 -19.86 -22.19 -5.55
CA MET A 24 -19.05 -23.37 -5.88
C MET A 24 -17.89 -23.58 -4.89
N LYS A 25 -17.21 -22.51 -4.47
CA LYS A 25 -16.18 -22.60 -3.42
C LYS A 25 -16.76 -23.08 -2.09
N ALA A 26 -17.92 -22.55 -1.70
CA ALA A 26 -18.61 -22.94 -0.47
C ALA A 26 -19.08 -24.40 -0.48
N ALA A 27 -19.28 -24.99 -1.66
CA ALA A 27 -19.61 -26.41 -1.79
C ALA A 27 -18.41 -27.35 -1.58
N LEU A 28 -17.17 -26.86 -1.70
CA LEU A 28 -15.96 -27.71 -1.65
C LEU A 28 -15.88 -28.64 -0.43
N PRO A 29 -16.16 -28.19 0.82
CA PRO A 29 -16.07 -29.06 2.00
C PRO A 29 -16.99 -30.28 1.96
N PHE A 30 -18.04 -30.27 1.13
CA PHE A 30 -19.06 -31.33 1.03
C PHE A 30 -18.78 -32.34 -0.09
N LEU A 31 -17.72 -32.14 -0.87
CA LEU A 31 -17.37 -33.00 -2.00
C LEU A 31 -16.29 -34.02 -1.62
N SER A 32 -16.20 -35.12 -2.37
CA SER A 32 -15.07 -36.05 -2.24
C SER A 32 -13.75 -35.41 -2.72
N LEU A 33 -12.60 -35.89 -2.25
CA LEU A 33 -11.30 -35.31 -2.59
C LEU A 33 -11.05 -35.17 -4.11
N PRO A 34 -11.38 -36.16 -4.97
CA PRO A 34 -11.25 -35.99 -6.42
C PRO A 34 -12.12 -34.86 -6.98
N GLN A 35 -13.36 -34.73 -6.48
CA GLN A 35 -14.29 -33.67 -6.89
C GLN A 35 -13.85 -32.29 -6.40
N GLN A 36 -13.35 -32.20 -5.16
CA GLN A 36 -12.77 -30.97 -4.64
C GLN A 36 -11.62 -30.48 -5.52
N ARG A 37 -10.71 -31.38 -5.91
CA ARG A 37 -9.60 -31.06 -6.83
C ARG A 37 -10.11 -30.55 -8.18
N ALA A 38 -11.05 -31.28 -8.79
CA ALA A 38 -11.61 -30.87 -10.08
C ALA A 38 -12.33 -29.52 -10.00
N LEU A 39 -13.20 -29.32 -9.00
CA LEU A 39 -13.99 -28.10 -8.85
C LEU A 39 -13.12 -26.90 -8.45
N SER A 40 -12.17 -27.08 -7.54
CA SER A 40 -11.25 -26.00 -7.11
C SER A 40 -10.41 -25.50 -8.28
N LEU A 41 -9.89 -26.40 -9.11
CA LEU A 41 -9.18 -26.02 -10.33
C LEU A 41 -10.10 -25.31 -11.34
N ALA A 42 -11.32 -25.80 -11.54
CA ALA A 42 -12.28 -25.16 -12.44
C ALA A 42 -12.66 -23.74 -11.99
N VAL A 43 -12.90 -23.54 -10.69
CA VAL A 43 -13.13 -22.22 -10.09
C VAL A 43 -11.93 -21.31 -10.31
N LYS A 44 -10.71 -21.77 -10.01
CA LYS A 44 -9.48 -20.98 -10.19
C LYS A 44 -9.23 -20.61 -11.65
N PHE A 45 -9.51 -21.51 -12.58
CA PHE A 45 -9.43 -21.24 -14.00
C PHE A 45 -10.43 -20.15 -14.43
N GLN A 46 -11.65 -20.18 -13.90
CA GLN A 46 -12.63 -19.13 -14.17
C GLN A 46 -12.25 -17.77 -13.58
N GLU A 47 -11.68 -17.72 -12.37
CA GLU A 47 -11.12 -16.50 -11.79
C GLU A 47 -10.00 -15.95 -12.67
N LEU A 48 -9.04 -16.79 -13.08
CA LEU A 48 -7.94 -16.40 -13.97
C LEU A 48 -8.46 -15.84 -15.31
N ARG A 49 -9.48 -16.48 -15.90
CA ARG A 49 -10.10 -15.99 -17.14
C ARG A 49 -10.75 -14.62 -16.94
N ARG A 50 -11.36 -14.36 -15.78
CA ARG A 50 -11.93 -13.05 -15.43
C ARG A 50 -10.83 -12.01 -15.23
N THR A 51 -9.74 -12.36 -14.55
CA THR A 51 -8.55 -11.50 -14.43
C THR A 51 -8.03 -11.11 -15.81
N TYR A 52 -7.84 -12.07 -16.71
CA TYR A 52 -7.36 -11.78 -18.06
C TYR A 52 -8.28 -10.80 -18.81
N ARG A 53 -9.59 -11.00 -18.74
CA ARG A 53 -10.58 -10.11 -19.38
C ARG A 53 -10.59 -8.71 -18.78
N LEU A 54 -10.47 -8.59 -17.45
CA LEU A 54 -10.49 -7.31 -16.75
C LEU A 54 -9.42 -6.34 -17.27
N PHE A 55 -8.27 -6.86 -17.69
CA PHE A 55 -7.15 -6.07 -18.24
C PHE A 55 -7.04 -6.11 -19.77
N SER A 56 -7.94 -6.83 -20.46
CA SER A 56 -7.90 -6.92 -21.93
C SER A 56 -8.72 -5.80 -22.60
N ASP A 57 -9.70 -5.22 -21.91
CA ASP A 57 -10.47 -4.07 -22.40
C ASP A 57 -9.78 -2.77 -21.94
N GLU A 58 -9.13 -2.06 -22.86
CA GLU A 58 -8.44 -0.78 -22.61
C GLU A 58 -9.36 0.29 -21.97
N GLU A 59 -10.66 0.26 -22.24
CA GLU A 59 -11.66 1.15 -21.62
C GLU A 59 -12.01 0.78 -20.16
N THR A 60 -11.73 -0.45 -19.73
CA THR A 60 -12.05 -0.97 -18.39
C THR A 60 -10.81 -1.22 -17.52
N ALA A 61 -9.61 -1.11 -18.10
CA ALA A 61 -8.33 -1.18 -17.40
C ALA A 61 -8.07 0.04 -16.49
N SER A 62 -9.08 0.88 -16.25
CA SER A 62 -9.11 1.88 -15.18
C SER A 62 -9.31 1.21 -13.81
N LEU A 63 -8.40 0.31 -13.43
CA LEU A 63 -8.24 -0.09 -12.02
C LEU A 63 -7.69 1.06 -11.16
N GLY A 64 -7.45 2.22 -11.76
CA GLY A 64 -7.27 3.49 -11.08
C GLY A 64 -8.41 4.45 -11.37
N VAL A 65 -9.28 4.65 -10.37
CA VAL A 65 -10.02 5.90 -10.11
C VAL A 65 -11.15 6.22 -11.08
N CYS A 66 -12.35 6.40 -10.51
CA CYS A 66 -13.49 7.03 -11.18
C CYS A 66 -13.09 8.34 -11.87
N SER A 67 -12.92 8.34 -13.19
CA SER A 67 -13.18 9.46 -14.10
C SER A 67 -12.93 9.01 -15.53
N LEU A 68 -14.00 8.90 -16.31
CA LEU A 68 -13.97 8.66 -17.76
C LEU A 68 -13.35 9.83 -18.55
N ASP A 69 -12.93 10.93 -17.91
CA ASP A 69 -12.44 12.16 -18.56
C ASP A 69 -11.07 12.66 -18.05
N ALA A 70 -10.31 11.88 -17.28
CA ALA A 70 -9.00 12.31 -16.78
C ALA A 70 -7.86 11.44 -17.36
N PRO A 71 -6.72 12.04 -17.78
CA PRO A 71 -5.55 11.28 -18.20
C PRO A 71 -5.13 10.30 -17.10
N PRO A 72 -4.54 9.14 -17.45
CA PRO A 72 -4.22 8.09 -16.50
C PRO A 72 -3.41 8.69 -15.35
N LYS A 73 -4.03 8.79 -14.17
CA LYS A 73 -3.33 9.18 -12.95
C LYS A 73 -2.34 8.06 -12.67
N THR A 74 -1.08 8.26 -13.05
CA THR A 74 0.01 7.44 -12.55
C THR A 74 -0.01 7.57 -11.04
N ALA A 75 -0.57 6.59 -10.34
CA ALA A 75 -0.67 6.61 -8.88
C ALA A 75 0.74 6.82 -8.33
N SER A 76 0.88 7.78 -7.42
CA SER A 76 2.18 8.07 -6.84
C SER A 76 2.66 6.84 -6.03
N PRO A 77 3.98 6.58 -5.94
CA PRO A 77 4.49 5.48 -5.12
C PRO A 77 4.01 5.54 -3.66
N ARG A 78 3.71 6.75 -3.17
CA ARG A 78 3.13 6.98 -1.84
C ARG A 78 1.71 6.43 -1.70
N GLU A 79 0.85 6.70 -2.68
CA GLU A 79 -0.53 6.17 -2.70
C GLU A 79 -0.52 4.65 -2.78
N MET A 80 0.39 4.08 -3.58
CA MET A 80 0.60 2.63 -3.64
C MET A 80 1.02 2.07 -2.26
N LEU A 81 2.00 2.68 -1.59
CA LEU A 81 2.43 2.28 -0.24
C LEU A 81 1.25 2.31 0.75
N LYS A 82 0.40 3.33 0.67
CA LYS A 82 -0.81 3.45 1.50
C LYS A 82 -1.82 2.34 1.19
N ALA A 83 -1.97 1.95 -0.07
CA ALA A 83 -2.89 0.90 -0.51
C ALA A 83 -2.43 -0.51 -0.11
N ILE A 84 -1.11 -0.79 -0.10
CA ILE A 84 -0.58 -2.10 0.30
C ILE A 84 -0.45 -2.28 1.82
N ARG A 85 -0.31 -1.18 2.57
CA ARG A 85 -0.13 -1.19 4.04
C ARG A 85 -1.11 -2.09 4.80
N PRO A 86 -2.43 -2.12 4.49
CA PRO A 86 -3.39 -2.94 5.23
C PRO A 86 -3.16 -4.45 5.12
N TYR A 87 -2.37 -4.91 4.13
CA TYR A 87 -2.06 -6.30 3.84
C TYR A 87 -0.72 -6.77 4.41
N GLY A 88 0.14 -5.84 4.82
CA GLY A 88 1.42 -6.17 5.43
C GLY A 88 1.28 -6.72 6.85
N ASN A 89 2.26 -7.51 7.28
CA ASN A 89 2.46 -7.90 8.68
C ASN A 89 3.02 -6.70 9.50
N PRO A 90 3.15 -6.79 10.84
CA PRO A 90 3.61 -5.66 11.67
C PRO A 90 4.95 -5.04 11.22
N ARG A 91 5.92 -5.86 10.82
CA ARG A 91 7.24 -5.38 10.35
C ARG A 91 7.13 -4.67 9.00
N GLU A 92 6.32 -5.21 8.08
CA GLU A 92 6.10 -4.61 6.77
C GLU A 92 5.35 -3.27 6.89
N ARG A 93 4.38 -3.18 7.80
CA ARG A 93 3.66 -1.92 8.08
C ARG A 93 4.60 -0.85 8.61
N GLU A 94 5.49 -1.20 9.54
CA GLU A 94 6.52 -0.29 10.06
C GLU A 94 7.47 0.19 8.96
N PHE A 95 7.93 -0.72 8.10
CA PHE A 95 8.78 -0.37 6.97
C PHE A 95 8.08 0.59 6.00
N ILE A 96 6.80 0.33 5.70
CA ILE A 96 5.98 1.21 4.87
C ILE A 96 5.86 2.59 5.50
N ASP A 97 5.64 2.69 6.81
CA ASP A 97 5.53 3.95 7.53
C ASP A 97 6.85 4.75 7.48
N ILE A 98 8.00 4.08 7.65
CA ILE A 98 9.33 4.70 7.51
C ILE A 98 9.54 5.22 6.08
N ALA A 99 9.21 4.41 5.07
CA ALA A 99 9.34 4.80 3.67
C ALA A 99 8.47 6.03 3.35
N GLN A 100 7.24 6.05 3.86
CA GLN A 100 6.34 7.20 3.69
C GLN A 100 6.88 8.46 4.37
N ASN A 101 7.40 8.35 5.60
CA ASN A 101 8.01 9.47 6.31
C ASN A 101 9.22 10.04 5.58
N LEU A 102 10.09 9.17 5.05
CA LEU A 102 11.25 9.58 4.26
C LEU A 102 10.83 10.30 2.97
N MET A 103 9.79 9.81 2.29
CA MET A 103 9.22 10.48 1.11
C MET A 103 8.60 11.84 1.44
N ASP A 104 8.07 12.02 2.66
CA ASP A 104 7.55 13.29 3.17
C ASP A 104 8.66 14.24 3.66
N GLY A 105 9.94 13.88 3.47
CA GLY A 105 11.10 14.65 3.93
C GLY A 105 11.35 14.54 5.44
N GLN A 106 10.49 13.83 6.17
CA GLN A 106 10.63 13.60 7.60
C GLN A 106 11.72 12.57 7.84
N THR A 107 12.95 13.06 7.99
CA THR A 107 14.03 12.20 8.46
C THR A 107 13.80 11.86 9.93
N PRO A 108 14.26 10.68 10.40
CA PRO A 108 14.23 10.34 11.83
C PRO A 108 14.86 11.44 12.71
N MET A 109 15.82 12.19 12.17
CA MET A 109 16.44 13.33 12.83
C MET A 109 15.48 14.52 13.01
N GLU A 110 14.62 14.82 12.05
CA GLU A 110 13.59 15.86 12.19
C GLU A 110 12.51 15.49 13.21
N GLN A 111 12.13 14.21 13.26
CA GLN A 111 11.22 13.72 14.29
C GLN A 111 11.85 13.84 15.69
N LEU A 112 13.16 13.54 15.80
CA LEU A 112 13.91 13.75 17.04
C LEU A 112 13.96 15.25 17.41
N MET A 113 14.23 16.12 16.43
CA MET A 113 14.23 17.58 16.64
C MET A 113 12.86 18.09 17.10
N ARG A 114 11.77 17.55 16.57
CA ARG A 114 10.39 17.90 16.99
C ARG A 114 10.06 17.47 18.42
N LEU A 115 10.71 16.44 18.96
CA LEU A 115 10.56 16.02 20.37
C LEU A 115 11.37 16.89 21.34
N LEU A 116 12.33 17.66 20.85
CA LEU A 116 13.03 18.67 21.65
C LEU A 116 12.07 19.83 21.96
N SER A 117 12.27 20.50 23.10
CA SER A 117 11.46 21.67 23.45
C SER A 117 11.66 22.80 22.41
N PRO A 118 10.66 23.68 22.20
CA PRO A 118 10.77 24.78 21.24
C PRO A 118 12.01 25.67 21.45
N GLU A 119 12.44 25.79 22.71
CA GLU A 119 13.64 26.51 23.10
C GLU A 119 14.93 25.83 22.60
N GLN A 120 15.01 24.50 22.64
CA GLN A 120 16.17 23.75 22.16
C GLN A 120 16.29 23.79 20.63
N GLN A 121 15.15 23.77 19.92
CA GLN A 121 15.12 23.93 18.46
C GLN A 121 15.66 25.30 18.06
N SER A 122 15.17 26.37 18.68
CA SER A 122 15.63 27.75 18.41
C SER A 122 17.11 27.93 18.73
N ARG A 123 17.62 27.34 19.82
CA ARG A 123 19.05 27.37 20.16
C ARG A 123 19.90 26.69 19.09
N LEU A 124 19.46 25.56 18.54
CA LEU A 124 20.18 24.83 17.49
C LEU A 124 20.21 25.62 16.17
N GLU A 125 19.09 26.21 15.76
CA GLU A 125 19.03 27.09 14.58
C GLU A 125 19.95 28.30 14.73
N THR A 126 19.96 28.91 15.93
CA THR A 126 20.82 30.06 16.26
C THR A 126 22.31 29.69 16.18
N ILE A 127 22.68 28.52 16.70
CA ILE A 127 24.05 28.00 16.64
C ILE A 127 24.48 27.75 15.18
N GLN A 128 23.59 27.19 14.36
CA GLN A 128 23.87 26.98 12.93
C GLN A 128 24.09 28.30 12.18
N LEU A 129 23.25 29.31 12.44
CA LEU A 129 23.39 30.65 11.87
C LEU A 129 24.72 31.30 12.29
N LEU A 130 25.11 31.15 13.56
CA LEU A 130 26.41 31.62 14.07
C LEU A 130 27.59 30.90 13.40
N MET A 131 27.52 29.59 13.19
CA MET A 131 28.57 28.86 12.47
C MET A 131 28.70 29.32 11.00
N GLN A 132 27.58 29.51 10.31
CA GLN A 132 27.59 29.98 8.91
C GLN A 132 28.15 31.39 8.81
N THR A 133 27.71 32.31 9.68
CA THR A 133 28.23 33.69 9.71
C THR A 133 29.73 33.72 10.00
N LEU A 134 30.22 32.90 10.93
CA LEU A 134 31.65 32.77 11.21
C LEU A 134 32.44 32.17 10.04
N GLN A 135 31.89 31.18 9.32
CA GLN A 135 32.52 30.63 8.11
C GLN A 135 32.57 31.66 6.98
N THR A 136 31.51 32.46 6.80
CA THR A 136 31.48 33.53 5.79
C THR A 136 32.42 34.68 6.13
N MET A 137 32.65 34.98 7.42
CA MET A 137 33.60 36.00 7.85
C MET A 137 35.05 35.50 7.88
N GLY A 138 35.29 34.19 8.06
CA GLY A 138 36.62 33.59 8.01
C GLY A 138 37.16 33.35 6.60
N SER A 139 36.38 33.67 5.56
CA SER A 139 36.74 33.50 4.14
C SER A 139 37.00 34.83 3.42
N ALA A 140 37.18 35.94 4.17
CA ALA A 140 37.50 37.27 3.67
C ALA A 140 38.92 37.69 4.09
#